data_AF-A0A957YU84-F1
#
_entry.id   AF-A0A957YU84-F1
#
_cell.length_a   1.000
_cell.length_b   1.000
_cell.length_c   1.000
_cell.angle_alpha   90.00
_cell.angle_beta   90.00
_cell.angle_gamma   90.00
#
_symmetry.space_group_name_H-M   'P 1'
#
loop_
_entity.id
_entity.type
_entity.pdbx_description
1 polymer ?
#
loop_
_entity_poly.entity_id
_entity_poly.type
_entity_poly.pdbx_seq_one_letter_code
_entity_poly.pdbx_strand_id
1 'polypeptide(L)'
;MQRKAKFVAALLILALLLVTACGGGGAAPAAAPADTGAEAADDSAAAPAEDAASEDAAAAAPVNPYIVDDSEPRFPEQVFDSIPAEFHEAPMLAEMVTAGELPPVEERLPSEPMVLKPAESIGVYGGSLNGAFTGPADHQNAERMLKNHMIFWDTGMTEVQPHIAKAFEANADNTEFTFHLREGMKWSDGEPFTADDVMFWYEDIMLNDDLLPAKPGWTKAGGESGVWEKIDDYTFKVSFTQSYGTFFELVAGLTVNGHYAQLEPCTGSFSPKHYMTQFHADYIGLEEANALAAEKGFDNWTKL
;
A
#
# COMPACT_ATOMS: atom_id res chain seq x y z
N MET A 1 -43.18 37.74 -47.59
CA MET A 1 -43.57 36.32 -47.49
C MET A 1 -43.14 35.85 -46.09
N GLN A 2 -43.96 36.14 -45.06
CA GLN A 2 -44.67 35.19 -44.16
C GLN A 2 -43.75 34.25 -43.36
N ARG A 3 -43.86 33.97 -42.03
CA ARG A 3 -44.61 34.40 -40.81
C ARG A 3 -43.86 33.67 -39.64
N LYS A 4 -43.34 34.34 -38.59
CA LYS A 4 -43.82 34.46 -37.18
C LYS A 4 -44.39 33.21 -36.45
N ALA A 5 -44.00 33.12 -35.16
CA ALA A 5 -44.62 32.50 -33.94
C ALA A 5 -44.27 31.01 -33.65
N LYS A 6 -43.75 30.56 -32.48
CA LYS A 6 -43.96 30.73 -31.00
C LYS A 6 -44.85 29.63 -30.38
N PHE A 7 -44.50 29.24 -29.13
CA PHE A 7 -45.21 28.45 -28.07
C PHE A 7 -45.05 26.92 -28.08
N VAL A 8 -44.96 26.12 -26.98
CA VAL A 8 -44.71 26.17 -25.50
C VAL A 8 -45.43 24.94 -24.90
N ALA A 9 -44.84 24.27 -23.90
CA ALA A 9 -45.45 23.61 -22.70
C ALA A 9 -44.61 22.37 -22.32
N ALA A 10 -43.86 22.32 -21.20
CA ALA A 10 -44.26 22.29 -19.78
C ALA A 10 -44.88 20.94 -19.36
N LEU A 11 -44.17 20.16 -18.53
CA LEU A 11 -44.79 19.37 -17.48
C LEU A 11 -43.82 19.20 -16.28
N LEU A 12 -44.25 19.79 -15.17
CA LEU A 12 -43.71 19.71 -13.82
C LEU A 12 -44.53 18.63 -13.10
N ILE A 13 -43.90 17.62 -12.48
CA ILE A 13 -44.51 16.87 -11.38
C ILE A 13 -43.48 16.73 -10.26
N LEU A 14 -43.84 17.37 -9.15
CA LEU A 14 -43.24 17.33 -7.82
C LEU A 14 -44.00 16.27 -7.00
N ALA A 15 -43.30 15.35 -6.35
CA ALA A 15 -43.82 14.55 -5.21
C ALA A 15 -42.61 14.04 -4.40
N LEU A 16 -42.20 14.76 -3.36
CA LEU A 16 -42.58 14.58 -1.94
C LEU A 16 -42.11 13.22 -1.36
N LEU A 17 -40.95 13.22 -0.70
CA LEU A 17 -40.45 12.13 0.15
C LEU A 17 -40.63 12.54 1.62
N LEU A 18 -41.52 11.84 2.34
CA LEU A 18 -41.53 11.81 3.81
C LEU A 18 -42.22 10.51 4.30
N VAL A 19 -41.43 9.77 5.10
CA VAL A 19 -41.76 8.85 6.21
C VAL A 19 -42.53 7.57 5.90
N THR A 20 -41.91 6.40 6.14
CA THR A 20 -42.23 5.55 7.30
C THR A 20 -41.30 4.34 7.41
N ALA A 21 -40.65 4.23 8.57
CA ALA A 21 -40.10 3.00 9.09
C ALA A 21 -41.22 2.16 9.74
N CYS A 22 -40.94 0.85 9.86
CA CYS A 22 -41.54 -0.19 10.70
C CYS A 22 -42.35 -1.31 10.02
N GLY A 23 -41.90 -2.54 10.29
CA GLY A 23 -42.66 -3.80 10.29
C GLY A 23 -42.36 -4.71 9.08
N GLY A 24 -41.89 -5.96 9.19
CA GLY A 24 -41.71 -6.85 10.33
C GLY A 24 -41.95 -8.31 9.90
N GLY A 25 -41.13 -9.25 10.40
CA GLY A 25 -41.24 -10.71 10.27
C GLY A 25 -39.90 -11.33 9.86
N GLY A 26 -39.03 -11.86 10.74
CA GLY A 26 -39.19 -12.91 11.78
C GLY A 26 -38.33 -14.10 11.30
N ALA A 27 -37.35 -14.68 12.01
CA ALA A 27 -37.24 -14.97 13.44
C ALA A 27 -35.78 -15.09 13.96
N ALA A 28 -35.59 -14.62 15.20
CA ALA A 28 -34.69 -14.97 16.32
C ALA A 28 -33.21 -15.41 16.15
N PRO A 29 -32.28 -14.78 16.91
CA PRO A 29 -31.11 -15.43 17.48
C PRO A 29 -31.25 -15.69 18.99
N ALA A 30 -30.49 -16.68 19.47
CA ALA A 30 -30.51 -17.25 20.81
C ALA A 30 -29.83 -16.37 21.89
N ALA A 31 -30.22 -16.64 23.14
CA ALA A 31 -29.98 -15.86 24.35
C ALA A 31 -28.51 -15.82 24.85
N ALA A 32 -28.12 -14.68 25.43
CA ALA A 32 -27.00 -14.54 26.35
C ALA A 32 -27.51 -14.60 27.81
N PRO A 33 -26.75 -15.16 28.77
CA PRO A 33 -27.16 -15.19 30.16
C PRO A 33 -26.85 -13.88 30.90
N ALA A 34 -27.65 -13.66 31.95
CA ALA A 34 -27.78 -12.44 32.72
C ALA A 34 -26.66 -12.18 33.75
N ASP A 35 -26.50 -10.89 34.02
CA ASP A 35 -25.78 -10.27 35.14
C ASP A 35 -26.57 -10.43 36.46
N THR A 36 -25.85 -10.56 37.58
CA THR A 36 -26.41 -10.33 38.92
C THR A 36 -25.40 -9.59 39.80
N GLY A 37 -25.73 -8.33 40.11
CA GLY A 37 -25.76 -7.84 41.49
C GLY A 37 -24.72 -6.80 41.89
N ALA A 38 -25.15 -5.54 42.08
CA ALA A 38 -25.33 -4.93 43.41
C ALA A 38 -25.30 -3.38 43.38
N GLU A 39 -26.48 -2.80 43.63
CA GLU A 39 -26.79 -1.70 44.58
C GLU A 39 -25.98 -0.37 44.65
N ALA A 40 -26.63 0.67 44.12
CA ALA A 40 -26.88 2.07 44.59
C ALA A 40 -26.05 2.78 45.69
N ALA A 41 -25.63 4.02 45.40
CA ALA A 41 -25.87 5.28 46.16
C ALA A 41 -25.23 6.46 45.39
N ASP A 42 -26.00 7.38 44.81
CA ASP A 42 -26.57 8.65 45.34
C ASP A 42 -25.65 9.87 45.18
N ASP A 43 -26.30 10.95 44.73
CA ASP A 43 -25.85 12.20 44.15
C ASP A 43 -25.61 13.26 45.23
N SER A 44 -24.57 14.10 45.07
CA SER A 44 -24.49 15.42 45.71
C SER A 44 -23.26 16.20 45.22
N ALA A 45 -23.56 17.23 44.44
CA ALA A 45 -22.65 18.26 43.94
C ALA A 45 -21.81 18.96 45.02
N ALA A 46 -20.59 19.36 44.62
CA ALA A 46 -19.94 20.58 45.08
C ALA A 46 -18.97 21.07 43.99
N ALA A 47 -19.29 22.21 43.37
CA ALA A 47 -18.37 22.93 42.51
C ALA A 47 -17.28 23.60 43.38
N PRO A 48 -15.98 23.53 43.03
CA PRO A 48 -15.01 24.40 43.66
C PRO A 48 -14.93 25.75 42.95
N ALA A 49 -14.77 26.77 43.77
CA ALA A 49 -14.78 28.18 43.47
C ALA A 49 -13.62 28.63 42.56
N GLU A 50 -13.89 29.67 41.76
CA GLU A 50 -12.86 30.56 41.22
C GLU A 50 -12.11 31.19 42.39
N ASP A 51 -10.79 31.01 42.43
CA ASP A 51 -9.92 31.81 43.28
C ASP A 51 -8.81 32.46 42.47
N ALA A 52 -8.54 33.70 42.86
CA ALA A 52 -7.94 34.76 42.08
C ALA A 52 -6.47 34.51 41.69
N ALA A 53 -6.07 35.18 40.62
CA ALA A 53 -4.74 35.20 40.02
C ALA A 53 -3.60 35.40 41.04
N SER A 54 -2.55 34.60 40.89
CA SER A 54 -1.19 34.99 41.25
C SER A 54 -0.33 35.00 39.99
N GLU A 55 0.08 36.20 39.59
CA GLU A 55 1.15 36.43 38.63
C GLU A 55 2.48 36.13 39.35
N ASP A 56 3.05 34.94 39.17
CA ASP A 56 4.48 34.77 38.90
C ASP A 56 4.79 33.30 38.58
N ALA A 57 5.86 33.09 37.81
CA ALA A 57 6.33 31.81 37.25
C ALA A 57 5.55 31.32 36.01
N ALA A 58 5.86 31.92 34.86
CA ALA A 58 5.82 31.21 33.58
C ALA A 58 6.74 29.98 33.67
N ALA A 59 6.18 28.84 34.12
CA ALA A 59 6.82 27.56 33.98
C ALA A 59 6.97 27.31 32.47
N ALA A 60 8.21 27.30 31.99
CA ALA A 60 8.52 26.92 30.62
C ALA A 60 7.83 25.58 30.32
N ALA A 61 7.02 25.54 29.27
CA ALA A 61 6.44 24.30 28.78
C ALA A 61 7.55 23.25 28.64
N PRO A 62 7.30 21.97 28.95
CA PRO A 62 8.31 20.93 28.83
C PRO A 62 8.86 20.95 27.39
N VAL A 63 10.13 21.30 27.26
CA VAL A 63 10.83 21.29 25.98
C VAL A 63 10.86 19.83 25.54
N ASN A 64 10.12 19.51 24.48
CA ASN A 64 10.22 18.21 23.85
C ASN A 64 11.67 18.06 23.36
N PRO A 65 12.47 17.12 23.90
CA PRO A 65 13.88 16.98 23.52
C PRO A 65 14.07 16.56 22.05
N TYR A 66 12.98 16.27 21.33
CA TYR A 66 12.95 15.96 19.91
C TYR A 66 12.57 17.14 19.01
N ILE A 67 12.25 18.32 19.56
CA ILE A 67 12.14 19.54 18.75
C ILE A 67 13.49 20.25 18.80
N VAL A 68 14.37 19.82 17.90
CA VAL A 68 15.59 20.54 17.52
C VAL A 68 15.20 21.69 16.59
N ASP A 69 15.93 22.79 16.66
CA ASP A 69 15.76 24.02 15.85
C ASP A 69 15.54 23.72 14.34
N ASP A 70 14.28 23.80 13.91
CA ASP A 70 13.75 23.54 12.56
C ASP A 70 13.90 24.77 11.65
N SER A 71 15.09 25.05 11.12
CA SER A 71 15.16 25.97 9.99
C SER A 71 14.84 25.30 8.65
N GLU A 72 15.17 24.02 8.44
CA GLU A 72 14.65 23.21 7.32
C GLU A 72 14.60 21.70 7.66
N PRO A 73 13.53 20.98 7.26
CA PRO A 73 13.46 19.54 7.44
C PRO A 73 14.56 18.85 6.64
N ARG A 74 15.32 17.96 7.30
CA ARG A 74 16.34 17.13 6.65
C ARG A 74 15.75 15.77 6.36
N PHE A 75 15.86 15.33 5.12
CA PHE A 75 15.36 14.04 4.68
C PHE A 75 16.49 13.16 4.15
N PRO A 76 16.33 11.82 4.19
CA PRO A 76 17.23 10.94 3.48
C PRO A 76 17.18 11.21 1.97
N GLU A 77 18.33 11.12 1.32
CA GLU A 77 18.48 11.37 -0.11
C GLU A 77 19.01 10.10 -0.80
N GLN A 78 18.48 9.76 -1.98
CA GLN A 78 19.07 8.69 -2.78
C GLN A 78 20.38 9.16 -3.44
N VAL A 79 21.35 8.26 -3.51
CA VAL A 79 22.62 8.47 -4.20
C VAL A 79 22.70 7.52 -5.39
N PHE A 80 22.72 8.07 -6.60
CA PHE A 80 22.65 7.28 -7.83
C PHE A 80 24.02 6.87 -8.39
N ASP A 81 25.04 7.71 -8.22
CA ASP A 81 26.34 7.55 -8.90
C ASP A 81 27.41 6.88 -8.04
N SER A 82 27.03 6.19 -6.95
CA SER A 82 27.98 5.59 -6.01
C SER A 82 27.42 4.36 -5.32
N ILE A 83 28.10 3.23 -5.48
CA ILE A 83 27.85 1.99 -4.74
C ILE A 83 28.99 1.79 -3.71
N PRO A 84 28.70 1.52 -2.43
CA PRO A 84 29.72 1.19 -1.44
C PRO A 84 30.57 -0.01 -1.87
N ALA A 85 31.89 0.06 -1.63
CA ALA A 85 32.80 -1.04 -1.93
C ALA A 85 32.72 -2.19 -0.91
N GLU A 86 32.20 -1.90 0.28
CA GLU A 86 32.05 -2.84 1.39
C GLU A 86 30.62 -2.77 1.91
N PHE A 87 30.06 -3.92 2.26
CA PHE A 87 28.72 -4.04 2.83
C PHE A 87 28.80 -4.54 4.26
N HIS A 88 27.88 -4.07 5.08
CA HIS A 88 27.71 -4.50 6.46
C HIS A 88 26.28 -5.00 6.66
N GLU A 89 26.08 -5.77 7.72
CA GLU A 89 24.79 -6.33 8.08
C GLU A 89 24.54 -6.24 9.59
N ALA A 90 23.27 -6.39 9.97
CA ALA A 90 22.90 -6.42 11.38
C ALA A 90 23.58 -7.61 12.10
N PRO A 91 24.01 -7.46 13.37
CA PRO A 91 24.71 -8.53 14.09
C PRO A 91 23.95 -9.86 14.11
N MET A 92 22.61 -9.81 14.25
CA MET A 92 21.77 -11.02 14.22
C MET A 92 21.85 -11.78 12.88
N LEU A 93 22.03 -11.07 11.76
CA LEU A 93 22.16 -11.69 10.44
C LEU A 93 23.56 -12.30 10.28
N ALA A 94 24.59 -11.61 10.76
CA ALA A 94 25.96 -12.16 10.77
C ALA A 94 26.06 -13.46 11.60
N GLU A 95 25.31 -13.57 12.70
CA GLU A 95 25.17 -14.81 13.48
C GLU A 95 24.55 -15.94 12.64
N MET A 96 23.47 -15.65 11.89
CA MET A 96 22.83 -16.62 10.99
C MET A 96 23.76 -17.04 9.84
N VAL A 97 24.54 -16.11 9.29
CA VAL A 97 25.56 -16.41 8.27
C VAL A 97 26.63 -17.35 8.85
N THR A 98 27.12 -17.04 10.05
CA THR A 98 28.11 -17.89 10.75
C THR A 98 27.56 -19.29 11.05
N ALA A 99 26.26 -19.39 11.34
CA ALA A 99 25.57 -20.66 11.55
C ALA A 99 25.30 -21.45 10.24
N GLY A 100 25.50 -20.82 9.07
CA GLY A 100 25.18 -21.42 7.77
C GLY A 100 23.68 -21.42 7.44
N GLU A 101 22.87 -20.64 8.16
CA GLU A 101 21.42 -20.54 7.96
C GLU A 101 21.05 -19.43 6.97
N LEU A 102 21.99 -18.52 6.68
CA LEU A 102 21.80 -17.40 5.75
C LEU A 102 23.03 -17.21 4.86
N PRO A 103 22.87 -16.91 3.55
CA PRO A 103 23.99 -16.52 2.70
C PRO A 103 24.62 -15.20 3.16
N PRO A 104 25.91 -14.95 2.85
CA PRO A 104 26.57 -13.68 3.16
C PRO A 104 25.89 -12.49 2.48
N VAL A 105 26.11 -11.28 3.00
CA VAL A 105 25.39 -10.07 2.57
C VAL A 105 25.58 -9.75 1.08
N GLU A 106 26.77 -10.01 0.55
CA GLU A 106 27.12 -9.79 -0.85
C GLU A 106 26.33 -10.69 -1.81
N GLU A 107 25.94 -11.88 -1.35
CA GLU A 107 25.13 -12.82 -2.15
C GLU A 107 23.62 -12.50 -2.04
N ARG A 108 23.21 -11.83 -0.96
CA ARG A 108 21.81 -11.43 -0.75
C ARG A 108 21.46 -10.15 -1.48
N LEU A 109 22.37 -9.17 -1.53
CA LEU A 109 22.14 -7.89 -2.19
C LEU A 109 22.03 -8.04 -3.72
N PRO A 110 21.28 -7.15 -4.38
CA PRO A 110 21.36 -7.02 -5.84
C PRO A 110 22.71 -6.42 -6.26
N SER A 111 23.01 -6.54 -7.55
CA SER A 111 24.22 -5.96 -8.17
C SER A 111 24.31 -4.43 -7.99
N GLU A 112 23.16 -3.76 -8.05
CA GLU A 112 23.03 -2.31 -7.88
C GLU A 112 21.99 -2.01 -6.79
N PRO A 113 22.37 -2.05 -5.49
CA PRO A 113 21.45 -1.74 -4.40
C PRO A 113 21.07 -0.26 -4.38
N MET A 114 19.89 0.05 -3.82
CA MET A 114 19.50 1.43 -3.55
C MET A 114 20.39 2.00 -2.44
N VAL A 115 21.05 3.14 -2.70
CA VAL A 115 21.95 3.78 -1.74
C VAL A 115 21.30 5.03 -1.20
N LEU A 116 21.23 5.13 0.13
CA LEU A 116 20.62 6.25 0.83
C LEU A 116 21.67 7.00 1.64
N LYS A 117 21.74 8.31 1.45
CA LYS A 117 22.39 9.24 2.35
C LYS A 117 21.41 9.56 3.50
N PRO A 118 21.76 9.29 4.76
CA PRO A 118 20.88 9.57 5.90
C PRO A 118 20.59 11.07 6.08
N ALA A 119 19.43 11.38 6.65
CA ALA A 119 19.02 12.75 6.97
C ALA A 119 19.95 13.45 7.99
N GLU A 120 20.42 12.69 8.99
CA GLU A 120 21.23 13.22 10.09
C GLU A 120 22.64 12.63 10.09
N SER A 121 22.75 11.31 10.25
CA SER A 121 24.02 10.60 10.31
C SER A 121 23.84 9.12 9.95
N ILE A 122 24.96 8.43 9.69
CA ILE A 122 24.97 6.97 9.51
C ILE A 122 24.39 6.30 10.76
N GLY A 123 23.40 5.43 10.56
CA GLY A 123 22.72 4.72 11.64
C GLY A 123 23.56 3.60 12.24
N VAL A 124 23.12 3.10 13.39
CA VAL A 124 23.69 1.93 14.07
C VAL A 124 22.64 0.83 14.11
N TYR A 125 23.01 -0.41 13.78
CA TYR A 125 22.08 -1.53 13.79
C TYR A 125 21.53 -1.83 15.19
N GLY A 126 20.25 -2.20 15.25
CA GLY A 126 19.61 -2.77 16.45
C GLY A 126 18.41 -1.97 16.96
N GLY A 127 17.88 -2.42 18.09
CA GLY A 127 16.71 -1.84 18.74
C GLY A 127 15.38 -2.42 18.25
N SER A 128 14.29 -1.88 18.80
CA SER A 128 12.93 -2.23 18.42
C SER A 128 12.10 -0.95 18.23
N LEU A 129 11.47 -0.81 17.06
CA LEU A 129 10.52 0.27 16.79
C LEU A 129 9.17 -0.10 17.42
N ASN A 130 8.84 0.51 18.55
CA ASN A 130 7.56 0.29 19.22
C ASN A 130 6.49 1.21 18.64
N GLY A 131 5.57 0.65 17.87
CA GLY A 131 4.39 1.35 17.35
C GLY A 131 3.12 1.03 18.15
N ALA A 132 2.17 1.96 18.16
CA ALA A 132 0.81 1.69 18.62
C ALA A 132 -0.04 1.22 17.44
N PHE A 133 -0.82 0.16 17.64
CA PHE A 133 -1.71 -0.41 16.64
C PHE A 133 -3.09 -0.61 17.27
N THR A 134 -4.13 -0.08 16.63
CA THR A 134 -5.49 -0.13 17.19
C THR A 134 -6.30 -1.37 16.76
N GLY A 135 -5.64 -2.32 16.06
CA GLY A 135 -6.23 -3.58 15.59
C GLY A 135 -6.33 -3.63 14.06
N PRO A 136 -6.85 -4.73 13.48
CA PRO A 136 -6.83 -4.97 12.02
C PRO A 136 -7.41 -3.83 11.15
N ALA A 137 -8.38 -3.07 11.68
CA ALA A 137 -8.93 -1.91 10.97
C ALA A 137 -7.88 -0.81 10.69
N ASP A 138 -6.80 -0.75 11.48
CA ASP A 138 -5.69 0.21 11.38
C ASP A 138 -4.54 -0.33 10.52
N HIS A 139 -4.82 -1.27 9.61
CA HIS A 139 -3.85 -1.88 8.70
C HIS A 139 -2.95 -0.87 7.97
N GLN A 140 -3.44 0.33 7.66
CA GLN A 140 -2.64 1.41 7.06
C GLN A 140 -1.42 1.83 7.89
N ASN A 141 -1.50 1.73 9.21
CA ASN A 141 -0.38 2.01 10.10
C ASN A 141 0.74 0.98 9.88
N ALA A 142 0.39 -0.30 9.81
CA ALA A 142 1.35 -1.38 9.53
C ALA A 142 1.90 -1.29 8.09
N GLU A 143 1.05 -1.05 7.10
CA GLU A 143 1.48 -1.04 5.70
C GLU A 143 2.49 0.08 5.40
N ARG A 144 2.31 1.28 5.94
CA ARG A 144 3.24 2.42 5.69
C ARG A 144 4.69 2.09 6.01
N MET A 145 4.93 1.15 6.93
CA MET A 145 6.27 0.71 7.32
C MET A 145 6.85 -0.40 6.44
N LEU A 146 6.00 -1.11 5.67
CA LEU A 146 6.37 -2.34 4.96
C LEU A 146 6.28 -2.20 3.43
N LYS A 147 5.80 -1.06 2.92
CA LYS A 147 5.60 -0.83 1.48
C LYS A 147 6.92 -0.66 0.74
N ASN A 148 7.07 -1.46 -0.32
CA ASN A 148 8.06 -1.23 -1.37
C ASN A 148 7.34 -0.77 -2.65
N HIS A 149 7.91 0.17 -3.39
CA HIS A 149 7.30 0.67 -4.62
C HIS A 149 8.18 0.34 -5.84
N MET A 150 7.57 0.27 -7.04
CA MET A 150 8.33 0.08 -8.28
C MET A 150 9.28 1.27 -8.49
N ILE A 151 8.73 2.46 -8.38
CA ILE A 151 9.40 3.77 -8.32
C ILE A 151 8.74 4.53 -7.15
N PHE A 152 9.40 5.53 -6.58
CA PHE A 152 8.82 6.23 -5.42
C PHE A 152 9.16 7.71 -5.43
N TRP A 153 8.33 8.52 -4.77
CA TRP A 153 8.65 9.92 -4.56
C TRP A 153 9.92 10.07 -3.71
N ASP A 154 10.74 11.06 -4.02
CA ASP A 154 11.74 11.53 -3.07
C ASP A 154 11.06 11.94 -1.76
N THR A 155 11.81 12.01 -0.67
CA THR A 155 11.20 12.30 0.63
C THR A 155 10.61 13.72 0.70
N GLY A 156 11.05 14.63 -0.18
CA GLY A 156 10.46 15.96 -0.35
C GLY A 156 9.16 15.98 -1.16
N MET A 157 8.74 14.87 -1.77
CA MET A 157 7.55 14.77 -2.64
C MET A 157 7.59 15.73 -3.85
N THR A 158 8.78 15.94 -4.38
CA THR A 158 9.06 16.85 -5.49
C THR A 158 9.34 16.13 -6.81
N GLU A 159 9.92 14.94 -6.74
CA GLU A 159 10.35 14.18 -7.92
C GLU A 159 10.13 12.68 -7.72
N VAL A 160 9.72 11.99 -8.78
CA VAL A 160 9.67 10.53 -8.80
C VAL A 160 11.08 9.99 -9.04
N GLN A 161 11.51 9.04 -8.22
CA GLN A 161 12.85 8.49 -8.18
C GLN A 161 12.84 6.95 -8.31
N PRO A 162 13.98 6.35 -8.71
CA PRO A 162 14.17 4.90 -8.65
C PRO A 162 13.83 4.30 -7.29
N HIS A 163 13.31 3.08 -7.27
CA HIS A 163 13.12 2.30 -6.05
C HIS A 163 13.45 0.84 -6.34
N ILE A 164 12.46 -0.04 -6.53
CA ILE A 164 12.69 -1.42 -7.01
C ILE A 164 13.25 -1.41 -8.43
N ALA A 165 12.66 -0.59 -9.30
CA ALA A 165 13.23 -0.26 -10.59
C ALA A 165 14.40 0.71 -10.37
N LYS A 166 15.57 0.38 -10.94
CA LYS A 166 16.75 1.25 -10.94
C LYS A 166 16.62 2.40 -11.93
N ALA A 167 15.80 2.23 -12.96
CA ALA A 167 15.52 3.27 -13.96
C ALA A 167 14.13 3.06 -14.55
N PHE A 168 13.57 4.14 -15.07
CA PHE A 168 12.27 4.15 -15.75
C PHE A 168 12.25 5.29 -16.76
N GLU A 169 11.54 5.10 -17.86
CA GLU A 169 11.46 6.10 -18.94
C GLU A 169 10.09 6.06 -19.62
N ALA A 170 9.59 7.22 -20.03
CA ALA A 170 8.40 7.35 -20.85
C ALA A 170 8.79 7.81 -22.24
N ASN A 171 8.06 7.36 -23.27
CA ASN A 171 8.16 7.97 -24.59
C ASN A 171 7.60 9.40 -24.59
N ALA A 172 7.91 10.18 -25.64
CA ALA A 172 7.51 11.59 -25.73
C ALA A 172 5.99 11.81 -25.68
N ASP A 173 5.20 10.81 -26.09
CA ASP A 173 3.74 10.86 -26.13
C ASP A 173 3.06 10.35 -24.85
N ASN A 174 3.84 9.90 -23.85
CA ASN A 174 3.35 9.26 -22.62
C ASN A 174 2.39 8.08 -22.89
N THR A 175 2.68 7.30 -23.92
CA THR A 175 1.93 6.09 -24.27
C THR A 175 2.70 4.81 -23.98
N GLU A 176 4.01 4.90 -23.81
CA GLU A 176 4.88 3.75 -23.52
C GLU A 176 5.79 4.09 -22.34
N PHE A 177 5.85 3.18 -21.37
CA PHE A 177 6.59 3.34 -20.13
C PHE A 177 7.45 2.09 -19.90
N THR A 178 8.76 2.25 -19.88
CA THR A 178 9.71 1.15 -19.67
C THR A 178 10.28 1.24 -18.26
N PHE A 179 10.40 0.10 -17.59
CA PHE A 179 11.00 -0.04 -16.27
C PHE A 179 12.16 -1.02 -16.33
N HIS A 180 13.26 -0.65 -15.67
CA HIS A 180 14.45 -1.49 -15.52
C HIS A 180 14.60 -1.86 -14.05
N LEU A 181 14.44 -3.14 -13.74
CA LEU A 181 14.59 -3.73 -12.42
C LEU A 181 16.07 -3.82 -12.01
N ARG A 182 16.31 -3.90 -10.71
CA ARG A 182 17.64 -4.20 -10.15
C ARG A 182 17.95 -5.69 -10.31
N GLU A 183 19.01 -6.00 -11.04
CA GLU A 183 19.45 -7.38 -11.25
C GLU A 183 19.96 -8.01 -9.95
N GLY A 184 19.52 -9.24 -9.67
CA GLY A 184 19.91 -10.02 -8.49
C GLY A 184 19.06 -9.75 -7.23
N MET A 185 18.00 -8.94 -7.32
CA MET A 185 17.04 -8.81 -6.23
C MET A 185 16.35 -10.14 -5.91
N LYS A 186 15.94 -10.27 -4.65
CA LYS A 186 15.33 -11.49 -4.11
C LYS A 186 14.14 -11.14 -3.24
N TRP A 187 13.16 -12.02 -3.21
CA TRP A 187 12.15 -12.11 -2.17
C TRP A 187 12.79 -12.41 -0.81
N SER A 188 12.05 -12.18 0.27
CA SER A 188 12.55 -12.39 1.64
C SER A 188 12.87 -13.85 1.95
N ASP A 189 12.31 -14.80 1.20
CA ASP A 189 12.63 -16.24 1.27
C ASP A 189 13.84 -16.64 0.41
N GLY A 190 14.42 -15.68 -0.32
CA GLY A 190 15.61 -15.87 -1.14
C GLY A 190 15.33 -16.14 -2.62
N GLU A 191 14.07 -16.35 -3.02
CA GLU A 191 13.72 -16.59 -4.43
C GLU A 191 13.97 -15.33 -5.27
N PRO A 192 14.42 -15.46 -6.53
CA PRO A 192 14.70 -14.30 -7.38
C PRO A 192 13.46 -13.43 -7.61
N PHE A 193 13.63 -12.10 -7.57
CA PHE A 193 12.63 -11.16 -8.03
C PHE A 193 12.92 -10.73 -9.47
N THR A 194 11.97 -10.95 -10.38
CA THR A 194 12.15 -10.67 -11.82
C THR A 194 10.89 -10.07 -12.45
N ALA A 195 10.97 -9.73 -13.74
CA ALA A 195 9.80 -9.34 -14.53
C ALA A 195 8.72 -10.44 -14.59
N ASP A 196 9.02 -11.70 -14.27
CA ASP A 196 8.01 -12.77 -14.20
C ASP A 196 7.02 -12.56 -13.04
N ASP A 197 7.44 -11.93 -11.94
CA ASP A 197 6.55 -11.56 -10.82
C ASP A 197 5.60 -10.41 -11.21
N VAL A 198 6.08 -9.52 -12.07
CA VAL A 198 5.29 -8.42 -12.66
C VAL A 198 4.27 -8.99 -13.65
N MET A 199 4.70 -9.90 -14.54
CA MET A 199 3.79 -10.54 -15.49
C MET A 199 2.78 -11.43 -14.81
N PHE A 200 3.16 -12.21 -13.78
CA PHE A 200 2.21 -13.00 -12.99
C PHE A 200 1.12 -12.11 -12.39
N TRP A 201 1.51 -10.97 -11.80
CA TRP A 201 0.51 -10.03 -11.31
C TRP A 201 -0.39 -9.51 -12.44
N TYR A 202 0.17 -9.14 -13.60
CA TYR A 202 -0.63 -8.61 -14.70
C TYR A 202 -1.57 -9.66 -15.31
N GLU A 203 -1.04 -10.81 -15.71
CA GLU A 203 -1.72 -11.85 -16.48
C GLU A 203 -2.66 -12.69 -15.61
N ASP A 204 -2.18 -13.17 -14.45
CA ASP A 204 -2.88 -14.14 -13.63
C ASP A 204 -3.73 -13.49 -12.53
N ILE A 205 -3.40 -12.27 -12.08
CA ILE A 205 -4.17 -11.59 -11.03
C ILE A 205 -5.00 -10.44 -11.61
N MET A 206 -4.36 -9.46 -12.26
CA MET A 206 -5.05 -8.26 -12.72
C MET A 206 -6.05 -8.62 -13.82
N LEU A 207 -5.67 -9.41 -14.82
CA LEU A 207 -6.58 -9.80 -15.90
C LEU A 207 -7.57 -10.92 -15.52
N ASN A 208 -7.40 -11.59 -14.38
CA ASN A 208 -8.33 -12.61 -13.92
C ASN A 208 -9.63 -11.98 -13.36
N ASP A 209 -10.76 -12.27 -13.99
CA ASP A 209 -12.07 -11.70 -13.64
C ASP A 209 -12.71 -12.34 -12.39
N ASP A 210 -12.29 -13.55 -12.01
CA ASP A 210 -12.75 -14.21 -10.78
C ASP A 210 -12.07 -13.59 -9.55
N LEU A 211 -10.78 -13.26 -9.66
CA LEU A 211 -10.02 -12.58 -8.61
C LEU A 211 -10.31 -11.09 -8.57
N LEU A 212 -10.27 -10.43 -9.73
CA LEU A 212 -10.37 -8.98 -9.83
C LEU A 212 -11.43 -8.56 -10.86
N PRO A 213 -12.74 -8.69 -10.56
CA PRO A 213 -13.81 -8.31 -11.48
C PRO A 213 -13.76 -6.84 -11.91
N ALA A 214 -13.24 -5.96 -11.03
CA ALA A 214 -13.08 -4.53 -11.27
C ALA A 214 -11.59 -4.17 -11.31
N LYS A 215 -11.07 -3.95 -12.52
CA LYS A 215 -9.64 -3.63 -12.70
C LYS A 215 -9.29 -2.26 -12.09
N PRO A 216 -8.13 -2.09 -11.45
CA PRO A 216 -7.77 -0.85 -10.76
C PRO A 216 -7.77 0.33 -11.73
N GLY A 217 -8.29 1.49 -11.30
CA GLY A 217 -8.40 2.65 -12.19
C GLY A 217 -7.05 3.16 -12.72
N TRP A 218 -5.99 3.01 -11.92
CA TRP A 218 -4.64 3.49 -12.27
C TRP A 218 -4.02 2.69 -13.42
N THR A 219 -4.48 1.47 -13.71
CA THR A 219 -4.00 0.66 -14.83
C THR A 219 -4.63 1.05 -16.15
N LYS A 220 -5.49 2.09 -16.18
CA LYS A 220 -6.27 2.47 -17.36
C LYS A 220 -5.94 3.88 -17.84
N ALA A 221 -5.90 4.03 -19.16
CA ALA A 221 -5.87 5.33 -19.83
C ALA A 221 -7.06 5.42 -20.79
N GLY A 222 -7.90 6.45 -20.61
CA GLY A 222 -9.06 6.66 -21.47
C GLY A 222 -10.07 5.49 -21.51
N GLY A 223 -10.18 4.75 -20.40
CA GLY A 223 -11.14 3.66 -20.20
C GLY A 223 -10.59 2.25 -20.41
N GLU A 224 -9.47 2.12 -21.13
CA GLU A 224 -8.85 0.84 -21.46
C GLU A 224 -7.63 0.58 -20.59
N SER A 225 -7.43 -0.68 -20.19
CA SER A 225 -6.23 -1.10 -19.45
C SER A 225 -4.98 -1.02 -20.33
N GLY A 226 -3.85 -0.64 -19.73
CA GLY A 226 -2.55 -0.73 -20.37
C GLY A 226 -2.13 -2.19 -20.60
N VAL A 227 -1.36 -2.42 -21.65
CA VAL A 227 -0.75 -3.72 -21.98
C VAL A 227 0.64 -3.78 -21.37
N TRP A 228 0.89 -4.78 -20.54
CA TRP A 228 2.19 -5.01 -19.91
C TRP A 228 2.91 -6.12 -20.66
N GLU A 229 4.19 -5.91 -20.96
CA GLU A 229 5.00 -6.82 -21.74
C GLU A 229 6.36 -7.03 -21.05
N LYS A 230 6.74 -8.28 -20.84
CA LYS A 230 8.12 -8.63 -20.46
C LYS A 230 9.03 -8.44 -21.68
N ILE A 231 10.09 -7.65 -21.51
CA ILE A 231 11.15 -7.49 -22.51
C ILE A 231 12.28 -8.48 -22.23
N ASP A 232 12.71 -8.56 -20.98
CA ASP A 232 13.66 -9.54 -20.45
C ASP A 232 13.42 -9.74 -18.94
N ASP A 233 14.28 -10.50 -18.25
CA ASP A 233 14.11 -10.83 -16.82
C ASP A 233 14.14 -9.60 -15.90
N TYR A 234 14.74 -8.49 -16.33
CA TYR A 234 14.88 -7.27 -15.55
C TYR A 234 14.32 -6.04 -16.27
N THR A 235 13.55 -6.22 -17.33
CA THR A 235 12.94 -5.12 -18.09
C THR A 235 11.52 -5.48 -18.48
N PHE A 236 10.58 -4.59 -18.17
CA PHE A 236 9.21 -4.69 -18.66
C PHE A 236 8.73 -3.34 -19.15
N LYS A 237 7.71 -3.36 -20.01
CA LYS A 237 7.12 -2.18 -20.62
C LYS A 237 5.61 -2.18 -20.42
N VAL A 238 5.03 -1.00 -20.23
CA VAL A 238 3.59 -0.76 -20.18
C VAL A 238 3.20 0.17 -21.31
N SER A 239 2.23 -0.24 -22.12
CA SER A 239 1.75 0.53 -23.28
C SER A 239 0.27 0.87 -23.15
N PHE A 240 -0.10 2.10 -23.48
CA PHE A 240 -1.47 2.61 -23.44
C PHE A 240 -1.90 3.09 -24.82
N THR A 241 -3.18 2.93 -25.15
CA THR A 241 -3.75 3.42 -26.42
C THR A 241 -3.95 4.94 -26.43
N GLN A 242 -3.88 5.59 -25.27
CA GLN A 242 -4.00 7.03 -25.09
C GLN A 242 -2.86 7.52 -24.19
N SER A 243 -2.45 8.77 -24.36
CA SER A 243 -1.46 9.42 -23.51
C SER A 243 -1.90 9.37 -22.04
N TYR A 244 -0.98 8.96 -21.17
CA TYR A 244 -1.17 8.83 -19.74
C TYR A 244 -0.07 9.55 -18.95
N GLY A 245 -0.03 10.88 -19.08
CA GLY A 245 1.04 11.71 -18.50
C GLY A 245 1.13 11.73 -16.98
N THR A 246 0.25 11.05 -16.24
CA THR A 246 0.30 10.94 -14.77
C THR A 246 0.63 9.53 -14.29
N PHE A 247 1.03 8.63 -15.20
CA PHE A 247 1.21 7.21 -14.88
C PHE A 247 2.32 7.00 -13.84
N PHE A 248 3.48 7.64 -14.02
CA PHE A 248 4.59 7.50 -13.07
C PHE A 248 4.26 8.08 -11.70
N GLU A 249 3.57 9.22 -11.62
CA GLU A 249 3.13 9.85 -10.38
C GLU A 249 2.17 8.95 -9.59
N LEU A 250 1.29 8.24 -10.29
CA LEU A 250 0.37 7.27 -9.69
C LEU A 250 1.09 6.02 -9.20
N VAL A 251 2.00 5.46 -10.01
CA VAL A 251 2.81 4.29 -9.65
C VAL A 251 3.76 4.59 -8.49
N ALA A 252 4.24 5.84 -8.40
CA ALA A 252 5.07 6.31 -7.27
C ALA A 252 4.26 6.63 -6.02
N GLY A 253 2.96 6.88 -6.15
CA GLY A 253 2.09 7.28 -5.06
C GLY A 253 1.74 6.13 -4.12
N LEU A 254 1.41 6.46 -2.87
CA LEU A 254 0.99 5.48 -1.85
C LEU A 254 -0.22 4.62 -2.25
N THR A 255 -0.99 5.07 -3.24
CA THR A 255 -2.17 4.37 -3.77
C THR A 255 -1.82 3.15 -4.61
N VAL A 256 -0.61 3.10 -5.21
CA VAL A 256 -0.13 1.98 -6.03
C VAL A 256 1.24 1.58 -5.47
N ASN A 257 1.33 0.44 -4.81
CA ASN A 257 2.57 0.00 -4.19
C ASN A 257 2.72 -1.52 -4.36
N GLY A 258 3.95 -2.02 -4.24
CA GLY A 258 4.38 -3.34 -4.66
C GLY A 258 3.32 -4.43 -4.80
N HIS A 259 2.94 -5.06 -3.69
CA HIS A 259 1.87 -6.06 -3.64
C HIS A 259 0.47 -5.48 -3.41
N TYR A 260 0.29 -4.19 -3.14
CA TYR A 260 -1.01 -3.61 -2.75
C TYR A 260 -1.36 -2.35 -3.54
N ALA A 261 -2.59 -2.23 -4.02
CA ALA A 261 -3.15 -0.93 -4.40
C ALA A 261 -4.42 -0.66 -3.60
N GLN A 262 -4.57 0.57 -3.12
CA GLN A 262 -5.80 1.06 -2.47
C GLN A 262 -6.40 0.10 -1.41
N LEU A 263 -5.57 -0.38 -0.48
CA LEU A 263 -5.98 -1.25 0.65
C LEU A 263 -6.29 -2.72 0.25
N GLU A 264 -6.10 -3.09 -1.01
CA GLU A 264 -6.35 -4.46 -1.49
C GLU A 264 -5.02 -5.19 -1.76
N PRO A 265 -4.79 -6.37 -1.16
CA PRO A 265 -3.66 -7.20 -1.52
C PRO A 265 -3.77 -7.66 -2.97
N CYS A 266 -2.64 -7.88 -3.60
CA CYS A 266 -2.50 -8.38 -4.97
C CYS A 266 -3.01 -7.42 -6.06
N THR A 267 -3.38 -6.17 -5.75
CA THR A 267 -3.79 -5.16 -6.75
C THR A 267 -2.68 -4.16 -7.09
N GLY A 268 -1.47 -4.42 -6.59
CA GLY A 268 -0.24 -3.64 -6.81
C GLY A 268 0.35 -3.78 -8.22
N SER A 269 1.65 -4.00 -8.39
CA SER A 269 2.30 -4.12 -9.72
C SER A 269 3.17 -5.37 -9.88
N PHE A 270 3.26 -6.20 -8.85
CA PHE A 270 3.95 -7.48 -8.87
C PHE A 270 3.38 -8.40 -7.78
N SER A 271 3.66 -9.69 -7.84
CA SER A 271 3.29 -10.69 -6.84
C SER A 271 4.27 -11.87 -6.89
N PRO A 272 4.55 -12.57 -5.77
CA PRO A 272 5.61 -13.58 -5.71
C PRO A 272 5.12 -14.83 -6.41
N LYS A 273 5.43 -14.96 -7.71
CA LYS A 273 4.84 -16.00 -8.57
C LYS A 273 5.08 -17.39 -7.99
N HIS A 274 6.32 -17.66 -7.58
CA HIS A 274 6.76 -18.96 -7.05
C HIS A 274 5.91 -19.43 -5.86
N TYR A 275 5.45 -18.49 -5.03
CA TYR A 275 4.62 -18.80 -3.87
C TYR A 275 3.13 -18.86 -4.27
N MET A 276 2.64 -17.89 -5.03
CA MET A 276 1.20 -17.74 -5.28
C MET A 276 0.61 -18.82 -6.19
N THR A 277 1.39 -19.39 -7.11
CA THR A 277 0.88 -20.40 -8.05
C THR A 277 0.37 -21.67 -7.37
N GLN A 278 0.79 -21.95 -6.14
CA GLN A 278 0.30 -23.11 -5.38
C GLN A 278 -1.16 -22.96 -4.91
N PHE A 279 -1.75 -21.76 -5.02
CA PHE A 279 -3.13 -21.47 -4.62
C PHE A 279 -4.02 -21.09 -5.82
N HIS A 280 -3.41 -20.87 -6.99
CA HIS A 280 -4.09 -20.28 -8.13
C HIS A 280 -4.76 -21.34 -9.01
N ALA A 281 -6.06 -21.18 -9.30
CA ALA A 281 -6.85 -22.19 -9.99
C ALA A 281 -6.33 -22.55 -11.40
N ASP A 282 -5.70 -21.63 -12.11
CA ASP A 282 -5.12 -21.92 -13.43
C ASP A 282 -3.88 -22.83 -13.38
N TYR A 283 -3.23 -22.93 -12.22
CA TYR A 283 -2.00 -23.72 -12.02
C TYR A 283 -2.26 -25.08 -11.39
N ILE A 284 -3.16 -25.14 -10.40
CA ILE A 284 -3.48 -26.38 -9.66
C ILE A 284 -4.86 -26.96 -10.00
N GLY A 285 -5.68 -26.24 -10.78
CA GLY A 285 -7.05 -26.61 -11.10
C GLY A 285 -8.06 -26.10 -10.07
N LEU A 286 -9.25 -25.74 -10.56
CA LEU A 286 -10.32 -25.13 -9.75
C LEU A 286 -10.79 -25.99 -8.57
N GLU A 287 -10.86 -27.31 -8.75
CA GLU A 287 -11.29 -28.23 -7.70
C GLU A 287 -10.27 -28.27 -6.55
N GLU A 288 -8.99 -28.38 -6.87
CA GLU A 288 -7.90 -28.41 -5.89
C GLU A 288 -7.78 -27.06 -5.17
N ALA A 289 -7.86 -25.95 -5.90
CA ALA A 289 -7.81 -24.61 -5.34
C ALA A 289 -8.96 -24.37 -4.35
N ASN A 290 -10.19 -24.80 -4.68
CA ASN A 290 -11.33 -24.69 -3.78
C ASN A 290 -11.23 -25.65 -2.58
N ALA A 291 -10.64 -26.83 -2.74
CA ALA A 291 -10.39 -27.74 -1.62
C ALA A 291 -9.39 -27.14 -0.62
N LEU A 292 -8.30 -26.55 -1.11
CA LEU A 292 -7.33 -25.81 -0.29
C LEU A 292 -7.99 -24.62 0.43
N ALA A 293 -8.86 -23.89 -0.27
CA ALA A 293 -9.59 -22.78 0.33
C ALA A 293 -10.49 -23.24 1.49
N ALA A 294 -11.26 -24.30 1.26
CA ALA A 294 -12.13 -24.87 2.28
C ALA A 294 -11.35 -25.40 3.49
N GLU A 295 -10.18 -26.03 3.29
CA GLU A 295 -9.29 -26.48 4.37
C GLU A 295 -8.84 -25.31 5.25
N LYS A 296 -8.54 -24.15 4.64
CA LYS A 296 -8.14 -22.94 5.34
C LYS A 296 -9.31 -22.10 5.87
N GLY A 297 -10.54 -22.54 5.66
CA GLY A 297 -11.75 -21.90 6.19
C GLY A 297 -12.31 -20.77 5.31
N PHE A 298 -11.94 -20.73 4.03
CA PHE A 298 -12.45 -19.77 3.05
C PHE A 298 -13.54 -20.37 2.18
N ASP A 299 -14.43 -19.53 1.65
CA ASP A 299 -15.57 -19.96 0.84
C ASP A 299 -15.15 -20.60 -0.49
N ASN A 300 -14.08 -20.08 -1.09
CA ASN A 300 -13.52 -20.54 -2.36
C ASN A 300 -12.10 -19.98 -2.56
N TRP A 301 -11.44 -20.42 -3.63
CA TRP A 301 -10.07 -20.04 -3.93
C TRP A 301 -9.83 -18.54 -4.14
N THR A 302 -10.84 -17.77 -4.56
CA THR A 302 -10.69 -16.31 -4.74
C THR A 302 -10.73 -15.54 -3.41
N LYS A 303 -11.05 -16.24 -2.31
CA LYS A 303 -11.02 -15.71 -0.95
C LYS A 303 -9.83 -16.23 -0.13
N LEU A 304 -9.07 -17.17 -0.69
CA LEU A 304 -7.90 -17.81 -0.07
C LEU A 304 -6.71 -16.85 0.05
#